data_AF-A0A3D3K922-F1
#
_entry.id   AF-A0A3D3K922-F1
#
_cell.length_a   1.000
_cell.length_b   1.000
_cell.length_c   1.000
_cell.angle_alpha   90.00
_cell.angle_beta   90.00
_cell.angle_gamma   90.00
#
_symmetry.space_group_name_H-M   'P 1'
#
loop_
_entity.id
_entity.type
_entity.pdbx_description
1 polymer ?
#
loop_
_entity_poly.entity_id
_entity_poly.type
_entity_poly.pdbx_seq_one_letter_code
_entity_poly.pdbx_strand_id
1 'polypeptide(L)'
;MIQKKITFDSFIRGILTAMVIIGILYLVNRLSGVLLPFFIAWLIAYLIYPMVIFFQNKLRLRNRVISILVVLLVLLSIITLAFVGLVPPIIEEFGKLKELLTDYFVEGSKQAAIPGTVANFIKEHIDMLKIHEALNENNFANTMRNVLPQVWALLTQSVNIVVSVFTSFIILLYTFFILLDYEAIAQGWIKLVPIKHREMTVCIVTDVQDGMNKYFRGQA
;
A
#
# COMPACT_ATOMS: atom_id res chain seq x y z
N MET A 1 23.64 -13.34 47.14
CA MET A 1 22.74 -12.46 46.37
C MET A 1 23.36 -11.07 46.32
N ILE A 2 23.95 -10.66 45.19
CA ILE A 2 24.63 -9.37 45.08
C ILE A 2 23.59 -8.32 44.70
N GLN A 3 23.16 -7.50 45.68
CA GLN A 3 22.31 -6.34 45.41
C GLN A 3 23.10 -5.31 44.60
N LYS A 4 22.83 -5.25 43.30
CA LYS A 4 23.38 -4.24 42.40
C LYS A 4 22.74 -2.89 42.76
N LYS A 5 23.41 -2.08 43.59
CA LYS A 5 22.98 -0.72 43.92
C LYS A 5 22.82 0.06 42.61
N ILE A 6 21.62 0.55 42.34
CA ILE A 6 21.40 1.51 41.26
C ILE A 6 22.17 2.78 41.64
N THR A 7 23.30 3.02 40.98
CA THR A 7 24.03 4.28 41.11
C THR A 7 23.21 5.37 40.42
N PHE A 8 23.21 6.60 40.98
CA PHE A 8 22.50 7.75 40.43
C PHE A 8 22.79 7.95 38.93
N ASP A 9 24.03 7.70 38.51
CA ASP A 9 24.47 7.70 37.13
C ASP A 9 23.76 6.67 36.23
N SER A 10 23.56 5.44 36.71
CA SER A 10 22.78 4.43 35.96
C SER A 10 21.30 4.82 35.83
N PHE A 11 20.75 5.50 36.85
CA PHE A 11 19.37 5.99 36.83
C PHE A 11 19.19 7.15 35.83
N ILE A 12 20.11 8.12 35.84
CA ILE A 12 20.10 9.25 34.89
C ILE A 12 20.28 8.75 33.45
N ARG A 13 21.19 7.81 33.20
CA ARG A 13 21.34 7.20 31.86
C ARG A 13 20.07 6.46 31.42
N GLY A 14 19.40 5.78 32.34
CA GLY A 14 18.09 5.14 32.09
C GLY A 14 17.02 6.15 31.67
N ILE A 15 16.85 7.24 32.44
CA ILE A 15 15.90 8.31 32.14
C ILE A 15 16.21 8.97 30.79
N LEU A 16 17.48 9.28 30.52
CA LEU A 16 17.89 9.92 29.28
C LEU A 16 17.60 9.01 28.08
N THR A 17 17.88 7.71 28.20
CA THR A 17 17.56 6.72 27.16
C THR A 17 16.04 6.64 26.94
N ALA A 18 15.25 6.58 28.00
CA ALA A 18 13.79 6.57 27.91
C ALA A 18 13.23 7.84 27.23
N MET A 19 13.76 9.01 27.60
CA MET A 19 13.39 10.29 26.99
C MET A 19 13.71 10.33 25.50
N VAL A 20 14.88 9.83 25.10
CA VAL A 20 15.25 9.70 23.68
C VAL A 20 14.30 8.76 22.94
N ILE A 21 13.99 7.59 23.52
CA ILE A 21 13.05 6.63 22.91
C ILE A 21 11.66 7.26 22.74
N ILE A 22 11.14 7.93 23.76
CA ILE A 22 9.83 8.62 23.69
C ILE A 22 9.86 9.72 22.63
N GLY A 23 10.95 10.50 22.55
CA GLY A 23 11.15 11.51 21.52
C GLY A 23 11.14 10.94 20.11
N ILE A 24 11.83 9.81 19.90
CA ILE A 24 11.83 9.09 18.62
C ILE A 24 10.42 8.58 18.28
N LEU A 25 9.73 7.93 19.22
CA LEU A 25 8.37 7.42 18.99
C LEU A 25 7.37 8.54 18.66
N TYR A 26 7.48 9.68 19.35
CA TYR A 26 6.66 10.86 19.06
C TYR A 26 6.93 11.41 17.65
N LEU A 27 8.21 11.53 17.27
CA LEU A 27 8.62 11.96 15.93
C LEU A 27 8.12 11.00 14.86
N VAL A 28 8.26 9.69 15.05
CA VAL A 28 7.77 8.67 14.12
C VAL A 28 6.25 8.76 13.97
N ASN A 29 5.50 8.93 15.06
CA ASN A 29 4.06 9.09 14.98
C ASN A 29 3.67 10.36 14.21
N ARG A 30 4.34 11.49 14.48
CA ARG A 30 4.08 12.77 13.83
C ARG A 30 4.45 12.77 12.34
N LEU A 31 5.52 12.07 11.97
CA LEU A 31 6.03 11.97 10.61
C LEU A 31 5.50 10.75 9.85
N SER A 32 4.68 9.91 10.48
CA SER A 32 4.16 8.65 9.92
C SER A 32 3.50 8.84 8.54
N GLY A 33 2.76 9.94 8.34
CA GLY A 33 2.13 10.27 7.06
C GLY A 33 3.11 10.47 5.89
N VAL A 34 4.37 10.83 6.16
CA VAL A 34 5.43 10.98 5.14
C VAL A 34 6.40 9.80 5.16
N LEU A 35 6.61 9.19 6.33
CA LEU A 35 7.45 8.00 6.50
C LEU A 35 6.87 6.78 5.79
N LEU A 36 5.54 6.63 5.72
CA LEU A 36 4.89 5.50 5.05
C LEU A 36 5.23 5.45 3.54
N PRO A 37 5.00 6.51 2.74
CA PRO A 37 5.44 6.55 1.35
C PRO A 37 6.94 6.27 1.16
N PHE A 38 7.78 6.80 2.06
CA PHE A 38 9.22 6.56 2.03
C PHE A 38 9.57 5.08 2.29
N PHE A 39 8.95 4.46 3.29
CA PHE A 39 9.17 3.04 3.61
C PHE A 39 8.71 2.12 2.48
N ILE A 40 7.55 2.43 1.87
CA ILE A 40 7.06 1.71 0.69
C ILE A 40 8.06 1.85 -0.47
N ALA A 41 8.51 3.07 -0.77
CA ALA A 41 9.50 3.32 -1.81
C ALA A 41 10.82 2.58 -1.55
N TRP A 42 11.28 2.53 -0.30
CA TRP A 42 12.48 1.79 0.10
C TRP A 42 12.33 0.29 -0.14
N LEU A 43 11.19 -0.30 0.23
CA LEU A 43 10.90 -1.72 -0.02
C LEU A 43 10.87 -2.02 -1.51
N ILE A 44 10.18 -1.18 -2.29
CA ILE A 44 10.13 -1.30 -3.75
C ILE A 44 11.54 -1.20 -4.33
N ALA A 45 12.33 -0.21 -3.91
CA ALA A 45 13.71 -0.03 -4.38
C ALA A 45 14.58 -1.25 -4.07
N TYR A 46 14.45 -1.84 -2.86
CA TYR A 46 15.16 -3.06 -2.49
C TYR A 46 14.84 -4.24 -3.43
N LEU A 47 13.57 -4.42 -3.79
CA LEU A 47 13.15 -5.47 -4.73
C LEU A 47 13.61 -5.20 -6.17
N ILE A 48 13.61 -3.95 -6.60
CA ILE A 48 13.96 -3.53 -7.96
C ILE A 48 15.47 -3.48 -8.18
N TYR A 49 16.26 -3.17 -7.15
CA TYR A 49 17.72 -3.03 -7.22
C TYR A 49 18.45 -4.18 -7.95
N PRO A 50 18.21 -5.48 -7.66
CA PRO A 50 18.85 -6.56 -8.40
C PRO A 50 18.54 -6.53 -9.91
N MET A 51 17.34 -6.11 -10.31
CA MET A 51 17.00 -5.92 -11.72
C MET A 51 17.77 -4.75 -12.33
N VAL A 52 17.94 -3.64 -11.60
CA VAL A 52 18.74 -2.48 -12.07
C VAL A 52 20.19 -2.90 -12.31
N ILE A 53 20.80 -3.64 -11.38
CA ILE A 53 22.16 -4.17 -11.57
C ILE A 53 22.22 -5.13 -12.77
N PHE A 54 21.21 -5.98 -12.94
CA PHE A 54 21.14 -6.89 -14.08
C PHE A 54 21.13 -6.12 -15.41
N PHE A 55 20.31 -5.07 -15.53
CA PHE A 55 20.27 -4.22 -16.73
C PHE A 55 21.58 -3.44 -16.93
N GLN A 56 22.18 -2.94 -15.86
CA GLN A 56 23.46 -2.23 -15.93
C GLN A 56 24.60 -3.13 -16.40
N ASN A 57 24.73 -4.32 -15.80
CA ASN A 57 25.86 -5.22 -16.02
C ASN A 57 25.66 -6.13 -17.24
N LYS A 58 24.45 -6.68 -17.44
CA LYS A 58 24.17 -7.66 -18.50
C LYS A 58 23.80 -6.99 -19.83
N LEU A 59 22.98 -5.93 -19.79
CA LEU A 59 22.59 -5.15 -20.98
C LEU A 59 23.58 -4.02 -21.30
N ARG A 60 24.66 -3.87 -20.50
CA ARG A 60 25.73 -2.86 -20.69
C ARG A 60 25.21 -1.42 -20.79
N LEU A 61 24.13 -1.11 -20.08
CA LEU A 61 23.64 0.26 -19.96
C LEU A 61 24.62 1.07 -19.09
N ARG A 62 25.46 1.87 -19.75
CA ARG A 62 26.56 2.60 -19.09
C ARG A 62 26.07 3.66 -18.09
N ASN A 63 24.86 4.19 -18.27
CA ASN A 63 24.29 5.19 -17.38
C ASN A 63 23.29 4.54 -16.40
N ARG A 64 23.55 4.73 -15.10
CA ARG A 64 22.68 4.25 -14.01
C ARG A 64 21.26 4.79 -14.13
N VAL A 65 21.12 6.07 -14.46
CA VAL A 65 19.80 6.72 -14.62
C VAL A 65 18.99 6.02 -15.72
N ILE A 66 19.64 5.69 -16.84
CA ILE A 66 18.99 4.98 -17.95
C ILE A 66 18.59 3.57 -17.50
N SER A 67 19.44 2.86 -16.77
CA SER A 67 19.12 1.52 -16.25
C SER A 67 17.90 1.55 -15.33
N ILE A 68 17.82 2.52 -14.42
CA ILE A 68 16.68 2.71 -13.51
C ILE A 68 15.41 3.01 -14.32
N LEU A 69 15.46 3.97 -15.24
CA LEU A 69 14.29 4.34 -16.07
C LEU A 69 13.79 3.16 -16.91
N VAL A 70 14.70 2.40 -17.51
CA VAL A 70 14.34 1.22 -18.31
C VAL A 70 13.66 0.17 -17.43
N VAL A 71 14.21 -0.13 -16.24
CA VAL A 71 13.59 -1.11 -15.34
C VAL A 71 12.21 -0.63 -14.85
N LEU A 72 12.07 0.64 -14.49
CA LEU A 72 10.77 1.22 -14.11
C LEU A 72 9.76 1.14 -15.25
N LEU A 73 10.17 1.44 -16.49
CA LEU A 73 9.31 1.34 -17.67
C LEU A 73 8.91 -0.11 -17.98
N VAL A 74 9.83 -1.06 -17.87
CA VAL A 74 9.55 -2.48 -18.09
C VAL A 74 8.54 -2.98 -17.05
N LEU A 75 8.74 -2.66 -15.77
CA LEU A 75 7.80 -3.04 -14.71
C LEU A 75 6.43 -2.40 -14.92
N LEU A 76 6.38 -1.11 -15.27
CA LEU A 76 5.13 -0.42 -15.58
C LEU A 76 4.41 -1.10 -16.75
N SER A 77 5.13 -1.43 -17.83
CA SER A 77 4.57 -2.16 -18.97
C SER A 77 4.01 -3.52 -18.57
N ILE A 78 4.73 -4.31 -17.77
CA ILE A 78 4.25 -5.61 -17.29
C ILE A 78 2.98 -5.44 -16.46
N ILE A 79 2.94 -4.46 -15.55
CA ILE A 79 1.76 -4.18 -14.73
C ILE A 79 0.58 -3.76 -15.62
N THR A 80 0.78 -2.81 -16.54
CA THR A 80 -0.28 -2.35 -17.45
C THR A 80 -0.80 -3.48 -18.33
N LEU A 81 0.09 -4.31 -18.89
CA LEU A 81 -0.30 -5.47 -19.70
C LEU A 81 -1.07 -6.50 -18.87
N ALA A 82 -0.64 -6.77 -17.64
CA ALA A 82 -1.36 -7.65 -16.73
C ALA A 82 -2.74 -7.10 -16.37
N PHE A 83 -2.86 -5.79 -16.11
CA PHE A 83 -4.14 -5.15 -15.83
C PHE A 83 -5.09 -5.23 -17.02
N VAL A 84 -4.63 -4.84 -18.21
CA VAL A 84 -5.45 -4.88 -19.44
C VAL A 84 -5.79 -6.32 -19.85
N GLY A 85 -4.90 -7.28 -19.59
CA GLY A 85 -5.12 -8.69 -19.91
C GLY A 85 -6.01 -9.44 -18.92
N LEU A 86 -5.93 -9.14 -17.62
CA LEU A 86 -6.61 -9.91 -16.57
C LEU A 86 -7.92 -9.25 -16.10
N VAL A 87 -7.98 -7.93 -16.01
CA VAL A 87 -9.15 -7.23 -15.44
C VAL A 87 -10.41 -7.39 -16.29
N PRO A 88 -10.38 -7.19 -17.63
CA PRO A 88 -11.61 -7.30 -18.43
C PRO A 88 -12.23 -8.71 -18.38
N PRO A 89 -11.49 -9.82 -18.57
CA PRO A 89 -12.06 -11.15 -18.44
C PRO A 89 -12.66 -11.42 -17.05
N ILE A 90 -12.02 -10.94 -15.99
CA ILE A 90 -12.56 -11.06 -14.63
C ILE A 90 -13.91 -10.34 -14.52
N ILE A 91 -14.02 -9.11 -15.03
CA ILE A 91 -15.28 -8.35 -15.02
C ILE A 91 -16.37 -9.06 -15.84
N GLU A 92 -16.03 -9.61 -17.00
CA GLU A 92 -16.96 -10.36 -17.84
C GLU A 92 -17.49 -11.61 -17.12
N GLU A 93 -16.61 -12.37 -16.47
CA GLU A 93 -16.99 -13.55 -15.69
C GLU A 93 -17.90 -13.19 -14.50
N PHE A 94 -17.62 -12.07 -13.81
CA PHE A 94 -18.54 -11.56 -12.78
C PHE A 94 -19.90 -11.12 -13.35
N GLY A 95 -19.92 -10.58 -14.58
CA GLY A 95 -21.14 -10.25 -15.32
C GLY A 95 -22.00 -11.49 -15.58
N LYS A 96 -21.40 -12.57 -16.09
CA LYS A 96 -22.09 -13.85 -16.32
C LYS A 96 -22.59 -14.48 -15.02
N LEU A 97 -21.81 -14.42 -13.95
CA LEU A 97 -22.22 -14.88 -12.62
C LEU A 97 -23.45 -14.12 -12.12
N LYS A 98 -23.47 -12.79 -12.29
CA LYS A 98 -24.63 -11.95 -11.94
C LYS A 98 -25.86 -12.32 -12.77
N GLU A 99 -25.69 -12.56 -14.06
CA GLU A 99 -26.76 -12.98 -14.96
C GLU A 99 -27.33 -14.33 -14.55
N LEU A 100 -26.49 -15.34 -14.32
CA LEU A 100 -26.91 -16.67 -13.85
C LEU A 100 -27.61 -16.64 -12.49
N LEU A 101 -27.14 -15.81 -11.55
CA LEU A 101 -27.82 -15.62 -10.28
C LEU A 101 -29.18 -14.95 -10.49
N THR A 102 -29.24 -13.89 -11.31
CA THR A 102 -30.49 -13.21 -11.62
C THR A 102 -31.48 -14.16 -12.29
N ASP A 103 -31.04 -14.99 -13.23
CA ASP A 103 -31.87 -15.97 -13.93
C ASP A 103 -32.35 -17.09 -12.97
N TYR A 104 -31.48 -17.56 -12.07
CA TYR A 104 -31.87 -18.52 -11.04
C TYR A 104 -32.89 -17.94 -10.05
N PHE A 105 -32.80 -16.66 -9.72
CA PHE A 105 -33.75 -15.99 -8.81
C PHE A 105 -35.02 -15.48 -9.51
N VAL A 106 -34.96 -15.14 -10.81
CA VAL A 106 -36.06 -14.57 -11.59
C VAL A 106 -36.81 -15.63 -12.40
N GLU A 107 -36.11 -16.53 -13.10
CA GLU A 107 -36.74 -17.63 -13.86
C GLU A 107 -36.99 -18.89 -13.00
N GLY A 108 -36.16 -19.14 -11.98
CA GLY A 108 -36.42 -20.18 -10.97
C GLY A 108 -37.73 -19.97 -10.18
N SER A 109 -38.34 -18.79 -10.30
CA SER A 109 -39.66 -18.46 -9.76
C SER A 109 -40.84 -19.07 -10.52
N LYS A 110 -40.64 -19.57 -11.75
CA LYS A 110 -41.72 -20.19 -12.54
C LYS A 110 -41.89 -21.69 -12.30
N GLN A 111 -40.87 -22.37 -11.79
CA GLN A 111 -40.89 -23.83 -11.59
C GLN A 111 -40.71 -24.29 -10.13
N ALA A 112 -40.27 -23.43 -9.21
CA ALA A 112 -40.22 -23.73 -7.79
C ALA A 112 -41.15 -22.79 -7.04
N ALA A 113 -42.16 -23.37 -6.38
CA ALA A 113 -43.14 -22.69 -5.55
C ALA A 113 -42.48 -21.64 -4.65
N ILE A 114 -42.63 -20.36 -5.00
CA ILE A 114 -42.30 -19.26 -4.09
C ILE A 114 -43.25 -19.38 -2.89
N PRO A 115 -42.76 -19.58 -1.66
CA PRO A 115 -43.57 -19.33 -0.48
C PRO A 115 -43.90 -17.82 -0.51
N GLY A 116 -45.18 -17.47 -0.40
CA GLY A 116 -45.68 -16.09 -0.56
C GLY A 116 -45.02 -15.02 0.32
N THR A 117 -44.13 -15.41 1.23
CA THR A 117 -43.26 -14.55 2.05
C THR A 117 -42.23 -13.77 1.25
N VAL A 118 -41.62 -14.29 0.17
CA VAL A 118 -40.56 -13.57 -0.58
C VAL A 118 -41.15 -12.54 -1.55
N ALA A 119 -42.27 -12.86 -2.19
CA ALA A 119 -42.99 -11.92 -3.06
C ALA A 119 -43.52 -10.71 -2.27
N ASN A 120 -43.97 -10.94 -1.02
CA ASN A 120 -44.36 -9.86 -0.12
C ASN A 120 -43.15 -9.05 0.37
N PHE A 121 -42.01 -9.70 0.67
CA PHE A 121 -40.80 -9.00 1.11
C PHE A 121 -40.25 -8.02 0.06
N ILE A 122 -40.30 -8.39 -1.22
CA ILE A 122 -39.87 -7.53 -2.34
C ILE A 122 -40.85 -6.39 -2.58
N LYS A 123 -42.16 -6.65 -2.45
CA LYS A 123 -43.22 -5.63 -2.60
C LYS A 123 -43.24 -4.63 -1.44
N GLU A 124 -42.78 -5.04 -0.26
CA GLU A 124 -42.72 -4.24 0.96
C GLU A 124 -41.39 -3.46 1.10
N HIS A 125 -40.31 -3.88 0.43
CA HIS A 125 -38.99 -3.20 0.50
C HIS A 125 -38.57 -2.47 -0.79
N ILE A 126 -39.26 -2.67 -1.92
CA ILE A 126 -39.03 -1.90 -3.15
C ILE A 126 -40.21 -0.95 -3.36
N ASP A 127 -40.06 0.26 -2.83
CA ASP A 127 -40.98 1.39 -2.99
C ASP A 127 -41.13 1.77 -4.47
N MET A 128 -42.09 1.16 -5.17
CA MET A 128 -42.69 1.77 -6.37
C MET A 128 -43.32 3.15 -6.09
N LEU A 129 -43.54 3.47 -4.80
CA LEU A 129 -43.96 4.79 -4.30
C LEU A 129 -42.88 5.88 -4.45
N LYS A 130 -41.59 5.55 -4.28
CA LYS A 130 -40.49 6.54 -4.41
C LYS A 130 -40.25 6.95 -5.86
N ILE A 131 -40.63 6.12 -6.82
CA ILE A 131 -40.54 6.42 -8.26
C ILE A 131 -41.70 7.33 -8.68
N HIS A 132 -42.86 7.21 -8.05
CA HIS A 132 -44.02 8.09 -8.31
C HIS A 132 -43.93 9.44 -7.59
N GLU A 133 -43.28 9.52 -6.42
CA GLU A 133 -42.98 10.80 -5.75
C GLU A 133 -41.83 11.57 -6.42
N ALA A 134 -40.90 10.90 -7.11
CA ALA A 134 -39.83 11.54 -7.86
C ALA A 134 -40.31 12.29 -9.13
N LEU A 135 -41.57 12.09 -9.54
CA LEU A 135 -42.14 12.62 -10.77
C LEU A 135 -43.24 13.68 -10.56
N ASN A 136 -43.62 13.98 -9.32
CA ASN A 136 -44.73 14.91 -9.05
C ASN A 136 -44.32 16.07 -8.13
N GLU A 137 -44.15 17.22 -8.78
CA GLU A 137 -44.13 18.60 -8.29
C GLU A 137 -43.19 19.06 -7.16
N ASN A 138 -42.40 20.07 -7.53
CA ASN A 138 -42.00 21.22 -6.70
C ASN A 138 -41.27 20.93 -5.40
N ASN A 139 -39.99 20.53 -5.52
CA ASN A 139 -39.13 20.49 -4.35
C ASN A 139 -37.66 20.73 -4.71
N PHE A 140 -37.36 21.96 -5.16
CA PHE A 140 -35.97 22.43 -5.32
C PHE A 140 -35.17 22.23 -4.03
N ALA A 141 -35.81 22.41 -2.86
CA ALA A 141 -35.20 22.19 -1.55
C ALA A 141 -34.84 20.71 -1.27
N ASN A 142 -35.70 19.75 -1.61
CA ASN A 142 -35.39 18.32 -1.42
C ASN A 142 -34.46 17.76 -2.49
N THR A 143 -34.52 18.30 -3.72
CA THR A 143 -33.55 17.97 -4.77
C THR A 143 -32.15 18.45 -4.37
N MET A 144 -32.03 19.67 -3.81
CA MET A 144 -30.75 20.17 -3.28
C MET A 144 -30.25 19.30 -2.12
N ARG A 145 -31.11 18.86 -1.20
CA ARG A 145 -30.71 17.98 -0.09
C ARG A 145 -30.17 16.63 -0.53
N ASN A 146 -30.62 16.11 -1.68
CA ASN A 146 -30.16 14.82 -2.21
C ASN A 146 -28.96 14.96 -3.17
N VAL A 147 -28.88 16.08 -3.90
CA VAL A 147 -27.80 16.35 -4.87
C VAL A 147 -26.55 16.91 -4.18
N LEU A 148 -26.69 17.74 -3.14
CA LEU A 148 -25.55 18.32 -2.43
C LEU A 148 -24.58 17.26 -1.87
N PRO A 149 -25.04 16.19 -1.19
CA PRO A 149 -24.15 15.14 -0.72
C PRO A 149 -23.47 14.38 -1.87
N GLN A 150 -24.16 14.14 -2.98
CA GLN A 150 -23.59 13.45 -4.15
C GLN A 150 -22.53 14.30 -4.84
N VAL A 151 -22.78 15.58 -5.03
CA VAL A 151 -21.78 16.53 -5.57
C VAL A 151 -20.60 16.65 -4.62
N TRP A 152 -20.85 16.73 -3.30
CA TRP A 152 -19.79 16.74 -2.30
C TRP A 152 -18.97 15.44 -2.31
N ALA A 153 -19.63 14.28 -2.46
CA ALA A 153 -18.96 12.99 -2.60
C ALA A 153 -18.08 12.94 -3.86
N LEU A 154 -18.56 13.43 -5.00
CA LEU A 154 -17.77 13.49 -6.23
C LEU A 154 -16.56 14.44 -6.10
N LEU A 155 -16.74 15.58 -5.43
CA LEU A 155 -15.65 16.53 -5.17
C LEU A 155 -14.59 15.93 -4.24
N THR A 156 -15.01 15.35 -3.12
CA THR A 156 -14.10 14.67 -2.17
C THR A 156 -13.40 13.47 -2.81
N GLN A 157 -14.09 12.70 -3.65
CA GLN A 157 -13.48 11.61 -4.40
C GLN A 157 -12.45 12.11 -5.40
N SER A 158 -12.72 13.24 -6.07
CA SER A 158 -11.75 13.89 -6.96
C SER A 158 -10.51 14.36 -6.22
N VAL A 159 -10.67 14.96 -5.02
CA VAL A 159 -9.54 15.32 -4.15
C VAL A 159 -8.74 14.10 -3.74
N ASN A 160 -9.39 13.00 -3.37
CA ASN A 160 -8.72 11.75 -3.02
C ASN A 160 -7.91 11.17 -4.19
N ILE A 161 -8.43 11.26 -5.42
CA ILE A 161 -7.70 10.84 -6.62
C ILE A 161 -6.45 11.70 -6.80
N VAL A 162 -6.55 13.03 -6.70
CA VAL A 162 -5.40 13.94 -6.85
C VAL A 162 -4.35 13.65 -5.76
N VAL A 163 -4.76 13.51 -4.50
CA VAL A 163 -3.87 13.16 -3.38
C VAL A 163 -3.21 11.80 -3.61
N SER A 164 -3.95 10.82 -4.13
CA SER A 164 -3.42 9.48 -4.43
C SER A 164 -2.39 9.52 -5.56
N VAL A 165 -2.65 10.27 -6.63
CA VAL A 165 -1.70 10.49 -7.73
C VAL A 165 -0.45 11.19 -7.21
N PHE A 166 -0.60 12.23 -6.39
CA PHE A 166 0.51 12.95 -5.80
C PHE A 166 1.34 12.06 -4.86
N THR A 167 0.69 11.25 -4.04
CA THR A 167 1.35 10.28 -3.15
C THR A 167 2.11 9.23 -3.95
N SER A 168 1.49 8.68 -5.00
CA SER A 168 2.13 7.72 -5.92
C SER A 168 3.35 8.35 -6.60
N PHE A 169 3.24 9.60 -7.04
CA PHE A 169 4.35 10.34 -7.63
C PHE A 169 5.51 10.54 -6.65
N ILE A 170 5.23 10.86 -5.37
CA ILE A 170 6.24 10.93 -4.31
C ILE A 170 6.94 9.57 -4.11
N ILE A 171 6.17 8.47 -4.06
CA ILE A 171 6.73 7.13 -3.92
C ILE A 171 7.66 6.80 -5.09
N LEU A 172 7.24 7.12 -6.31
CA LEU A 172 8.05 6.90 -7.52
C LEU A 172 9.35 7.71 -7.46
N LEU A 173 9.27 8.98 -7.05
CA LEU A 173 10.42 9.86 -6.92
C LEU A 173 11.39 9.37 -5.84
N TYR A 174 10.90 8.95 -4.67
CA TYR A 174 11.74 8.35 -3.63
C TYR A 174 12.37 7.04 -4.09
N THR A 175 11.62 6.18 -4.79
CA THR A 175 12.15 4.93 -5.34
C THR A 175 13.31 5.23 -6.29
N PHE A 176 13.14 6.23 -7.17
CA PHE A 176 14.19 6.67 -8.08
C PHE A 176 15.44 7.17 -7.35
N PHE A 177 15.29 8.07 -6.37
CA PHE A 177 16.44 8.60 -5.62
C PHE A 177 17.13 7.53 -4.77
N ILE A 178 16.38 6.65 -4.12
CA ILE A 178 16.94 5.53 -3.36
C ILE A 178 17.73 4.59 -4.28
N LEU A 179 17.21 4.30 -5.49
CA LEU A 179 17.92 3.48 -6.47
C LEU A 179 19.16 4.18 -7.04
N LEU A 180 19.16 5.50 -7.14
CA LEU A 180 20.29 6.30 -7.63
C LEU A 180 21.49 6.23 -6.66
N ASP A 181 21.22 6.32 -5.36
CA ASP A 181 22.23 6.36 -4.30
C ASP A 181 22.24 5.10 -3.43
N TYR A 182 21.75 3.97 -3.96
CA TYR A 182 21.48 2.77 -3.18
C TYR A 182 22.71 2.28 -2.42
N GLU A 183 23.89 2.20 -3.05
CA GLU A 183 25.12 1.72 -2.40
C GLU A 183 25.62 2.71 -1.35
N ALA A 184 25.44 4.02 -1.57
CA ALA A 184 25.80 5.03 -0.59
C ALA A 184 24.92 4.93 0.67
N ILE A 185 23.62 4.67 0.49
CA ILE A 185 22.68 4.42 1.59
C ILE A 185 23.01 3.10 2.29
N ALA A 186 23.24 2.03 1.53
CA ALA A 186 23.51 0.68 2.04
C ALA A 186 24.86 0.55 2.75
N GLN A 187 25.86 1.39 2.43
CA GLN A 187 27.14 1.44 3.16
C GLN A 187 27.15 2.53 4.24
N GLY A 188 26.25 3.52 4.13
CA GLY A 188 26.17 4.68 5.01
C GLY A 188 25.74 4.35 6.44
N TRP A 189 24.94 3.30 6.66
CA TRP A 189 24.45 2.95 7.99
C TRP A 189 25.57 2.64 8.98
N ILE A 190 26.71 2.10 8.52
CA ILE A 190 27.89 1.81 9.35
C ILE A 190 28.45 3.09 9.98
N LYS A 191 28.27 4.25 9.31
CA LYS A 191 28.71 5.56 9.81
C LYS A 191 27.85 6.06 10.98
N LEU A 192 26.61 5.59 11.12
CA LEU A 192 25.73 5.92 12.24
C LEU A 192 26.15 5.21 13.53
N VAL A 193 26.88 4.10 13.42
CA VAL A 193 27.40 3.36 14.57
C VAL A 193 28.61 4.11 15.17
N PRO A 194 28.64 4.34 16.49
CA PRO A 194 29.79 4.94 17.17
C PRO A 194 31.07 4.17 16.88
N ILE A 195 32.17 4.89 16.64
CA ILE A 195 33.46 4.32 16.22
C ILE A 195 33.90 3.15 17.12
N LYS A 196 33.67 3.28 18.44
CA LYS A 196 34.00 2.25 19.43
C LYS A 196 33.34 0.89 19.20
N HIS A 197 32.15 0.84 18.61
CA HIS A 197 31.37 -0.39 18.43
C HIS A 197 31.25 -0.84 16.98
N ARG A 198 31.84 -0.08 16.04
CA ARG A 198 31.66 -0.30 14.59
C ARG A 198 32.13 -1.68 14.14
N GLU A 199 33.32 -2.11 14.54
CA GLU A 199 33.85 -3.44 14.18
C GLU A 199 32.96 -4.57 14.71
N MET A 200 32.55 -4.47 15.98
CA MET A 200 31.67 -5.46 16.60
C MET A 200 30.31 -5.53 15.88
N THR A 201 29.70 -4.40 15.56
CA THR A 201 28.42 -4.37 14.84
C THR A 201 28.54 -4.96 13.43
N VAL A 202 29.61 -4.64 12.69
CA VAL A 202 29.83 -5.20 11.35
C VAL A 202 30.04 -6.71 11.41
N CYS A 203 30.79 -7.22 12.40
CA CYS A 203 30.99 -8.65 12.61
C CYS A 203 29.64 -9.36 12.85
N ILE A 204 28.83 -8.85 13.78
CA ILE A 204 27.52 -9.44 14.12
C ILE A 204 26.60 -9.46 12.89
N VAL A 205 26.53 -8.37 12.13
CA VAL A 205 25.68 -8.30 10.93
C VAL A 205 26.14 -9.29 9.86
N THR A 206 27.44 -9.44 9.68
CA THR A 206 28.02 -10.38 8.72
C THR A 206 27.75 -11.83 9.13
N ASP A 207 27.91 -12.15 10.42
CA ASP A 207 27.61 -13.48 10.96
C ASP A 207 26.14 -13.85 10.79
N VAL A 208 25.23 -12.90 11.03
CA VAL A 208 23.79 -13.09 10.80
C VAL A 208 23.51 -13.32 9.31
N GLN A 209 24.12 -12.54 8.42
CA GLN A 209 23.94 -12.68 6.98
C GLN A 209 24.44 -14.05 6.47
N ASP A 210 25.61 -14.49 6.93
CA ASP A 210 26.18 -15.80 6.59
C ASP A 210 25.34 -16.95 7.15
N GLY A 211 24.85 -16.81 8.39
CA GLY A 211 23.93 -17.77 9.01
C GLY A 211 22.63 -17.91 8.24
N MET A 212 22.01 -16.78 7.87
CA MET A 212 20.79 -16.77 7.05
C MET A 212 21.03 -17.39 5.66
N ASN A 213 22.11 -17.03 4.98
CA ASN A 213 22.44 -17.61 3.67
C ASN A 213 22.63 -19.12 3.73
N LYS A 214 23.31 -19.63 4.77
CA LYS A 214 23.49 -21.07 4.97
C LYS A 214 22.15 -21.77 5.27
N TYR A 215 21.28 -21.16 6.07
CA TYR A 215 19.95 -21.70 6.38
C TYR A 215 19.07 -21.81 5.13
N PHE A 216 18.93 -20.72 4.36
CA PHE A 216 18.11 -20.72 3.15
C PHE A 216 18.66 -21.66 2.07
N ARG A 217 19.99 -21.81 1.96
CA ARG A 217 20.62 -22.77 1.04
C ARG A 217 20.55 -24.22 1.52
N GLY A 218 20.50 -24.45 2.82
CA GLY A 218 20.34 -25.80 3.40
C GLY A 218 18.88 -26.28 3.42
N GLN A 219 17.92 -25.39 3.20
CA GLN A 219 16.49 -25.70 3.11
C GLN A 219 15.93 -25.73 1.68
N ALA A 220 16.73 -25.38 0.68
CA ALA A 220 16.40 -25.50 -0.75
C ALA A 220 16.90 -26.84 -1.30
#